data_AF-A0A963NU21-F1
#
_entry.id   AF-A0A963NU21-F1
#
_cell.length_a   1.000
_cell.length_b   1.000
_cell.length_c   1.000
_cell.angle_alpha   90.00
_cell.angle_beta   90.00
_cell.angle_gamma   90.00
#
_symmetry.space_group_name_H-M   'P 1'
#
loop_
_entity.id
_entity.type
_entity.pdbx_description
1 polymer ?
#
loop_
_entity_poly.entity_id
_entity_poly.type
_entity_poly.pdbx_seq_one_letter_code
_entity_poly.pdbx_strand_id
1 'polypeptide(L)'
;VVIFDECHRSQFGDMHFEITRVFRHYHLFGFTGTPIFAENSGTTGSPLRRTTAQAFGDKLHTYTIVDAISDKNVLPFRIDYINTIKTAAVVFEIELIKQVEINVDYILLLVEQYLKKKGTGDDKEIRATIERAINSSPGLRNKKDLIEQFVDSVNTKAKVDAQWQAFVATKKAEELERIITEENLNAEAARNFIDNAFRDGGIPTTGTAITKILPPVSRFNKSNSHAAKKQTVLDKLAAFFERYFGLA
;
A
#
# COMPACT_ATOMS: atom_id res chain seq x y z
N VAL A 1 -32.96 3.43 29.01
CA VAL A 1 -32.24 3.74 27.74
C VAL A 1 -30.94 4.40 28.12
N VAL A 2 -29.82 3.99 27.53
CA VAL A 2 -28.48 4.54 27.81
C VAL A 2 -27.85 4.93 26.47
N ILE A 3 -27.31 6.14 26.39
CA ILE A 3 -26.76 6.73 25.17
C ILE A 3 -25.26 6.96 25.36
N PHE A 4 -24.48 6.53 24.37
CA PHE A 4 -23.04 6.71 24.33
C PHE A 4 -22.70 7.63 23.17
N ASP A 5 -22.03 8.74 23.46
CA ASP A 5 -21.41 9.58 22.46
C ASP A 5 -19.94 9.19 22.28
N GLU A 6 -19.41 9.42 21.09
CA GLU A 6 -18.07 9.05 20.64
C GLU A 6 -17.64 7.66 21.09
N CYS A 7 -18.48 6.67 20.78
CA CYS A 7 -18.33 5.34 21.37
C CYS A 7 -16.90 4.79 21.16
N HIS A 8 -16.19 5.11 20.07
CA HIS A 8 -14.82 4.67 19.79
C HIS A 8 -13.72 5.05 20.82
N ARG A 9 -13.92 6.08 21.68
CA ARG A 9 -12.82 6.81 22.35
C ARG A 9 -12.23 6.28 23.67
N SER A 10 -12.34 4.99 24.03
CA SER A 10 -11.61 4.34 25.17
C SER A 10 -12.37 4.04 26.48
N GLN A 11 -13.70 3.93 26.47
CA GLN A 11 -14.45 3.39 27.64
C GLN A 11 -15.11 2.02 27.33
N PHE A 12 -14.82 1.45 26.16
CA PHE A 12 -15.58 0.35 25.53
C PHE A 12 -15.64 -0.95 26.35
N GLY A 13 -14.63 -1.23 27.17
CA GLY A 13 -14.50 -2.48 27.91
C GLY A 13 -15.20 -2.44 29.26
N ASP A 14 -14.61 -1.72 30.21
CA ASP A 14 -14.94 -1.84 31.63
C ASP A 14 -16.23 -1.11 31.99
N MET A 15 -16.42 0.13 31.54
CA MET A 15 -17.64 0.89 31.82
C MET A 15 -18.87 0.25 31.16
N HIS A 16 -18.74 -0.20 29.92
CA HIS A 16 -19.82 -0.91 29.22
C HIS A 16 -20.16 -2.24 29.92
N PHE A 17 -19.14 -2.98 30.38
CA PHE A 17 -19.35 -4.20 31.16
C PHE A 17 -20.09 -3.91 32.47
N GLU A 18 -19.69 -2.87 33.21
CA GLU A 18 -20.34 -2.49 34.46
C GLU A 18 -21.80 -2.07 34.26
N ILE A 19 -22.09 -1.26 33.24
CA ILE A 19 -23.47 -0.84 32.92
C ILE A 19 -24.32 -2.06 32.56
N THR A 20 -23.83 -2.95 31.68
CA THR A 20 -24.58 -4.15 31.27
C THR A 20 -24.72 -5.19 32.38
N ARG A 21 -23.83 -5.17 33.38
CA ARG A 21 -23.92 -6.01 34.58
C ARG A 21 -24.96 -5.50 35.58
N VAL A 22 -24.97 -4.19 35.83
CA VAL A 22 -25.85 -3.56 36.84
C VAL A 22 -27.29 -3.48 36.34
N PHE A 23 -27.48 -3.09 35.08
CA PHE A 23 -28.80 -2.96 34.50
C PHE A 23 -29.15 -4.24 33.72
N ARG A 24 -30.25 -4.91 34.08
CA ARG A 24 -30.71 -6.12 33.37
C ARG A 24 -31.77 -5.87 32.30
N HIS A 25 -32.35 -4.68 32.30
CA HIS A 25 -33.31 -4.22 31.30
C HIS A 25 -32.87 -2.86 30.77
N TYR A 26 -32.16 -2.86 29.65
CA TYR A 26 -31.63 -1.66 29.03
C TYR A 26 -31.83 -1.68 27.51
N HIS A 27 -31.77 -0.49 26.92
CA HIS A 27 -31.56 -0.28 25.50
C HIS A 27 -30.33 0.61 25.38
N LEU A 28 -29.33 0.19 24.60
CA LEU A 28 -28.08 0.92 24.39
C LEU A 28 -28.10 1.54 23.00
N PHE A 29 -27.82 2.84 22.91
CA PHE A 29 -27.61 3.53 21.66
C PHE A 29 -26.22 4.14 21.66
N GLY A 30 -25.45 3.92 20.59
CA GLY A 30 -24.11 4.47 20.41
C GLY A 30 -24.05 5.38 19.19
N PHE A 31 -23.49 6.57 19.35
CA PHE A 31 -23.19 7.51 18.29
C PHE A 31 -21.67 7.62 18.15
N THR A 32 -21.18 7.61 16.91
CA THR A 32 -19.78 7.90 16.64
C THR A 32 -19.56 8.25 15.18
N GLY A 33 -18.62 9.16 14.92
CA GLY A 33 -18.14 9.44 13.57
C GLY A 33 -17.12 8.42 13.04
N THR A 34 -16.57 7.57 13.91
CA THR A 34 -15.45 6.66 13.58
C THR A 34 -15.71 5.25 14.13
N PRO A 35 -16.66 4.50 13.55
CA PRO A 35 -16.96 3.14 13.98
C PRO A 35 -15.73 2.23 13.87
N ILE A 36 -15.53 1.37 14.86
CA ILE A 36 -14.45 0.38 14.89
C ILE A 36 -14.95 -0.89 14.22
N PHE A 37 -14.34 -1.25 13.10
CA PHE A 37 -14.60 -2.49 12.37
C PHE A 37 -13.56 -3.56 12.69
N ALA A 38 -13.80 -4.81 12.26
CA ALA A 38 -12.88 -5.91 12.51
C ALA A 38 -11.49 -5.62 11.90
N GLU A 39 -11.48 -5.00 10.73
CA GLU A 39 -10.33 -4.57 9.95
C GLU A 39 -9.48 -3.52 10.66
N ASN A 40 -10.09 -2.68 11.50
CA ASN A 40 -9.44 -1.58 12.21
C ASN A 40 -9.29 -1.84 13.72
N SER A 41 -9.58 -3.06 14.17
CA SER A 41 -9.52 -3.39 15.59
C SER A 41 -8.09 -3.70 16.04
N GLY A 42 -7.57 -2.93 17.00
CA GLY A 42 -6.25 -3.16 17.56
C GLY A 42 -6.13 -4.51 18.29
N THR A 43 -4.90 -5.05 18.36
CA THR A 43 -4.61 -6.31 19.07
C THR A 43 -4.59 -6.17 20.59
N THR A 44 -4.61 -4.94 21.11
CA THR A 44 -4.51 -4.62 22.54
C THR A 44 -5.89 -4.40 23.16
N GLY A 45 -6.29 -5.23 24.12
CA GLY A 45 -7.56 -5.10 24.87
C GLY A 45 -8.33 -6.41 25.05
N SER A 46 -9.44 -6.34 25.78
CA SER A 46 -10.30 -7.50 26.06
C SER A 46 -10.78 -8.18 24.76
N PRO A 47 -10.63 -9.51 24.60
CA PRO A 47 -11.00 -10.24 23.38
C PRO A 47 -12.48 -10.16 23.01
N LEU A 48 -13.34 -9.77 23.96
CA LEU A 48 -14.78 -9.92 23.86
C LEU A 48 -15.51 -8.73 23.19
N ARG A 49 -14.88 -7.55 23.04
CA ARG A 49 -15.51 -6.36 22.46
C ARG A 49 -14.51 -5.48 21.71
N ARG A 50 -14.16 -5.91 20.50
CA ARG A 50 -13.20 -5.24 19.61
C ARG A 50 -13.84 -4.32 18.58
N THR A 51 -15.10 -4.54 18.24
CA THR A 51 -15.81 -3.74 17.23
C THR A 51 -17.01 -3.01 17.81
N THR A 52 -17.41 -1.91 17.17
CA THR A 52 -18.60 -1.16 17.57
C THR A 52 -19.86 -2.02 17.51
N ALA A 53 -19.95 -2.91 16.52
CA ALA A 53 -21.05 -3.85 16.38
C ALA A 53 -21.12 -4.86 17.54
N GLN A 54 -19.98 -5.30 18.07
CA GLN A 54 -19.96 -6.23 19.21
C GLN A 54 -20.48 -5.63 20.52
N ALA A 55 -20.36 -4.32 20.72
CA ALA A 55 -20.88 -3.69 21.94
C ALA A 55 -22.29 -3.12 21.78
N PHE A 56 -22.64 -2.60 20.60
CA PHE A 56 -23.90 -1.88 20.38
C PHE A 56 -24.88 -2.61 19.46
N GLY A 57 -24.48 -3.72 18.85
CA GLY A 57 -25.30 -4.46 17.90
C GLY A 57 -25.29 -3.84 16.51
N ASP A 58 -26.37 -4.07 15.76
CA ASP A 58 -26.46 -3.66 14.37
C ASP A 58 -26.45 -2.14 14.20
N LYS A 59 -25.80 -1.68 13.13
CA LYS A 59 -25.78 -0.28 12.76
C LYS A 59 -27.15 0.15 12.24
N LEU A 60 -27.87 0.94 13.03
CA LEU A 60 -29.23 1.39 12.70
C LEU A 60 -29.27 2.42 11.58
N HIS A 61 -28.28 3.32 11.52
CA HIS A 61 -28.24 4.40 10.54
C HIS A 61 -26.80 4.83 10.25
N THR A 62 -26.58 5.48 9.11
CA THR A 62 -25.30 6.11 8.76
C THR A 62 -25.59 7.44 8.09
N TYR A 63 -24.98 8.49 8.63
CA TYR A 63 -24.99 9.81 8.06
C TYR A 63 -23.54 10.25 7.89
N THR A 64 -23.10 10.35 6.64
CA THR A 64 -21.70 10.61 6.32
C THR A 64 -21.44 12.11 6.19
N ILE A 65 -20.17 12.48 6.19
CA ILE A 65 -19.77 13.86 5.91
C ILE A 65 -20.19 14.32 4.51
N VAL A 66 -20.32 13.38 3.56
CA VAL A 66 -20.81 13.66 2.20
C VAL A 66 -22.29 14.03 2.24
N ASP A 67 -23.10 13.26 2.99
CA ASP A 67 -24.52 13.56 3.19
C ASP A 67 -24.69 14.92 3.87
N ALA A 68 -23.93 15.18 4.92
CA ALA A 68 -23.97 16.43 5.68
C ALA A 68 -23.62 17.67 4.83
N ILE A 69 -22.66 17.54 3.91
CA ILE A 69 -22.30 18.61 2.96
C ILE A 69 -23.39 18.79 1.89
N SER A 70 -23.93 17.69 1.34
CA SER A 70 -25.01 17.73 0.33
C SER A 70 -26.27 18.41 0.88
N ASP A 71 -26.62 18.11 2.12
CA ASP A 71 -27.78 18.69 2.82
C ASP A 71 -27.54 20.12 3.31
N LYS A 72 -26.32 20.65 3.11
CA LYS A 72 -25.88 21.99 3.58
C LYS A 72 -25.90 22.14 5.11
N ASN A 73 -25.92 21.04 5.85
CA ASN A 73 -25.78 21.03 7.31
C ASN A 73 -24.32 21.20 7.74
N VAL A 74 -23.37 20.89 6.86
CA VAL A 74 -21.92 21.07 7.06
C VAL A 74 -21.34 21.83 5.86
N LEU A 75 -20.43 22.76 6.13
CA LEU A 75 -19.75 23.52 5.08
C LEU A 75 -18.82 22.60 4.27
N PRO A 76 -18.78 22.73 2.92
CA PRO A 76 -17.80 22.04 2.10
C PRO A 76 -16.38 22.41 2.53
N PHE A 77 -15.51 21.42 2.66
CA PHE A 77 -14.10 21.66 2.99
C PHE A 77 -13.36 22.19 1.76
N ARG A 78 -12.69 23.34 1.92
CA ARG A 78 -11.68 23.79 0.97
C ARG A 78 -10.36 23.12 1.33
N ILE A 79 -9.87 22.23 0.46
CA ILE A 79 -8.59 21.56 0.64
C ILE A 79 -7.54 22.36 -0.10
N ASP A 80 -6.74 23.15 0.64
CA ASP A 80 -5.56 23.80 0.10
C ASP A 80 -4.33 22.92 0.38
N TYR A 81 -3.53 22.67 -0.65
CA TYR A 81 -2.30 21.88 -0.54
C TYR A 81 -1.12 22.83 -0.28
N ILE A 82 -0.52 22.76 0.91
CA ILE A 82 0.70 23.53 1.24
C ILE A 82 1.87 22.55 1.37
N ASN A 83 2.91 22.76 0.55
CA ASN A 83 4.13 21.96 0.58
C ASN A 83 5.08 22.54 1.65
N THR A 84 5.20 21.87 2.81
CA THR A 84 5.94 22.36 3.98
C THR A 84 7.40 21.91 4.03
N ILE A 85 8.01 21.46 2.94
CA ILE A 85 9.47 21.27 2.92
C ILE A 85 10.15 22.65 2.79
N LYS A 86 10.23 23.36 3.92
CA LYS A 86 11.20 24.43 4.15
C LYS A 86 12.38 23.85 4.91
N THR A 87 13.52 23.84 4.23
CA THR A 87 14.82 23.57 4.84
C THR A 87 15.14 24.69 5.85
N ALA A 88 15.59 24.28 7.05
CA ALA A 88 16.18 25.07 8.13
C ALA A 88 15.26 25.92 9.03
N ALA A 89 15.52 25.78 10.34
CA ALA A 89 14.95 26.44 11.51
C ALA A 89 13.54 25.99 11.94
N VAL A 90 13.55 25.09 12.92
CA VAL A 90 12.41 24.59 13.68
C VAL A 90 11.71 25.74 14.42
N VAL A 91 10.51 26.10 13.98
CA VAL A 91 9.46 26.66 14.82
C VAL A 91 8.28 25.69 14.71
N PHE A 92 7.99 25.00 15.80
CA PHE A 92 6.92 24.01 15.91
C PHE A 92 5.58 24.76 15.99
N GLU A 93 4.88 24.87 14.87
CA GLU A 93 3.41 24.91 14.89
C GLU A 93 2.92 23.50 14.63
N ILE A 94 2.13 22.97 15.57
CA ILE A 94 1.49 21.66 15.45
C ILE A 94 0.30 21.85 14.50
N GLU A 95 0.58 21.81 13.20
CA GLU A 95 -0.45 21.69 12.16
C GLU A 95 -0.77 20.20 11.92
N LEU A 96 -2.04 19.91 11.64
CA LEU A 96 -2.56 18.57 11.39
C LEU A 96 -1.98 18.05 10.06
N ILE A 97 -0.82 17.39 10.11
CA ILE A 97 -0.19 16.79 8.93
C ILE A 97 -1.11 15.68 8.41
N LYS A 98 -1.82 15.95 7.31
CA LYS A 98 -2.42 14.87 6.52
C LYS A 98 -1.25 14.06 5.97
N GLN A 99 -1.02 12.89 6.56
CA GLN A 99 -0.02 11.94 6.10
C GLN A 99 -0.52 11.38 4.77
N VAL A 100 -0.22 12.09 3.66
CA VAL A 100 -0.36 11.51 2.33
C VAL A 100 0.69 10.41 2.28
N GLU A 101 0.22 9.16 2.32
CA GLU A 101 1.10 8.02 2.11
C GLU A 101 1.67 8.13 0.70
N ILE A 102 2.99 8.32 0.61
CA ILE A 102 3.67 8.46 -0.68
C ILE A 102 3.76 7.06 -1.29
N ASN A 103 2.82 6.78 -2.20
CA ASN A 103 2.70 5.53 -2.93
C ASN A 103 2.77 5.80 -4.46
N VAL A 104 2.61 4.74 -5.26
CA VAL A 104 2.71 4.81 -6.72
C VAL A 104 1.62 5.71 -7.31
N ASP A 105 0.39 5.62 -6.82
CA ASP A 105 -0.74 6.43 -7.32
C ASP A 105 -0.46 7.94 -7.16
N TYR A 106 0.12 8.33 -6.02
CA TYR A 106 0.53 9.72 -5.81
C TYR A 106 1.60 10.15 -6.81
N ILE A 107 2.57 9.28 -7.12
CA ILE A 107 3.58 9.56 -8.15
C ILE A 107 2.92 9.72 -9.52
N LEU A 108 1.97 8.85 -9.89
CA LEU A 108 1.27 8.95 -11.18
C LEU A 108 0.48 10.26 -11.30
N LEU A 109 -0.15 10.71 -10.22
CA LEU A 109 -0.78 12.03 -10.16
C LEU A 109 0.23 13.17 -10.43
N LEU A 110 1.42 13.10 -9.83
CA LEU A 110 2.48 14.08 -10.08
C LEU A 110 2.99 14.01 -11.53
N VAL A 111 3.06 12.82 -12.13
CA VAL A 111 3.44 12.63 -13.54
C VAL A 111 2.41 13.26 -14.48
N GLU A 112 1.11 13.14 -14.18
CA GLU A 112 0.09 13.84 -14.95
C GLU A 112 0.24 15.37 -14.87
N GLN A 113 0.54 15.90 -13.69
CA GLN A 113 0.80 17.33 -13.51
C GLN A 113 2.06 17.76 -14.26
N TYR A 114 3.12 16.95 -14.20
CA TYR A 114 4.36 17.16 -14.94
C TYR A 114 4.09 17.29 -16.45
N LEU A 115 3.28 16.40 -17.01
CA LEU A 115 2.89 16.44 -18.42
C LEU A 115 2.08 17.68 -18.79
N LYS A 116 1.12 18.09 -17.95
CA LYS A 116 0.30 19.30 -18.18
C LYS A 116 1.12 20.58 -18.20
N LYS A 117 2.26 20.59 -17.52
CA LYS A 117 3.16 21.75 -17.38
C LYS A 117 4.46 21.62 -18.20
N LYS A 118 4.59 20.56 -18.99
CA LYS A 118 5.81 20.27 -19.74
C LYS A 118 6.16 21.44 -20.69
N GLY A 119 7.35 22.01 -20.52
CA GLY A 119 7.82 23.15 -21.31
C GLY A 119 7.42 24.53 -20.79
N THR A 120 6.69 24.64 -19.66
CA THR A 120 6.34 25.93 -19.05
C THR A 120 7.34 26.40 -17.99
N GLY A 121 8.36 25.60 -17.65
CA GLY A 121 9.34 25.88 -16.59
C GLY A 121 8.96 25.28 -15.24
N ASP A 122 7.65 25.25 -14.92
CA ASP A 122 7.08 24.59 -13.73
C ASP A 122 7.34 23.07 -13.72
N ASP A 123 7.56 22.46 -14.90
CA ASP A 123 7.85 21.04 -15.05
C ASP A 123 9.13 20.60 -14.31
N LYS A 124 10.10 21.51 -14.16
CA LYS A 124 11.33 21.25 -13.40
C LYS A 124 11.04 21.08 -11.91
N GLU A 125 10.16 21.91 -11.36
CA GLU A 125 9.78 21.84 -9.94
C GLU A 125 8.96 20.57 -9.66
N ILE A 126 8.06 20.19 -10.56
CA ILE A 126 7.28 18.96 -10.44
C ILE A 126 8.21 17.74 -10.51
N ARG A 127 9.19 17.73 -11.43
CA ARG A 127 10.18 16.66 -11.51
C ARG A 127 11.03 16.54 -10.24
N ALA A 128 11.48 17.66 -9.68
CA ALA A 128 12.17 17.68 -8.38
C ALA A 128 11.27 17.22 -7.21
N THR A 129 9.95 17.42 -7.32
CA THR A 129 8.98 16.93 -6.34
C THR A 129 8.79 15.42 -6.44
N ILE A 130 8.70 14.87 -7.66
CA ILE A 130 8.67 13.42 -7.91
C ILE A 130 9.92 12.77 -7.32
N GLU A 131 11.10 13.30 -7.61
CA GLU A 131 12.37 12.76 -7.09
C GLU A 131 12.42 12.75 -5.56
N ARG A 132 12.03 13.85 -4.91
CA ARG A 132 11.95 13.93 -3.44
C ARG A 132 10.96 12.93 -2.87
N ALA A 133 9.79 12.77 -3.49
CA ALA A 133 8.77 11.81 -3.05
C ALA A 133 9.28 10.36 -3.10
N ILE A 134 9.98 10.00 -4.18
CA ILE A 134 10.61 8.67 -4.31
C ILE A 134 11.68 8.46 -3.24
N ASN A 135 12.55 9.46 -3.01
CA ASN A 135 13.64 9.34 -2.05
C ASN A 135 13.14 9.29 -0.58
N SER A 136 12.05 10.00 -0.27
CA SER A 136 11.46 10.05 1.07
C SER A 136 10.61 8.83 1.42
N SER A 137 10.12 8.07 0.44
CA SER A 137 9.32 6.85 0.66
C SER A 137 10.17 5.58 0.54
N PRO A 138 10.42 4.85 1.65
CA PRO A 138 11.21 3.61 1.60
C PRO A 138 10.68 2.58 0.61
N GLY A 139 9.35 2.45 0.48
CA GLY A 139 8.70 1.50 -0.43
C GLY A 139 8.80 1.85 -1.92
N LEU A 140 9.22 3.07 -2.26
CA LEU A 140 9.45 3.49 -3.65
C LEU A 140 10.92 3.43 -4.05
N ARG A 141 11.85 3.33 -3.10
CA ARG A 141 13.30 3.35 -3.38
C ARG A 141 13.75 2.21 -4.28
N ASN A 142 13.21 1.00 -4.09
CA ASN A 142 13.51 -0.17 -4.95
C ASN A 142 12.82 -0.11 -6.33
N LYS A 143 12.00 0.93 -6.57
CA LYS A 143 11.27 1.18 -7.82
C LYS A 143 11.70 2.49 -8.48
N LYS A 144 12.65 3.22 -7.87
CA LYS A 144 13.08 4.57 -8.28
C LYS A 144 13.43 4.65 -9.76
N ASP A 145 14.29 3.76 -10.21
CA ASP A 145 14.76 3.75 -11.58
C ASP A 145 13.65 3.41 -12.59
N LEU A 146 12.67 2.58 -12.23
CA LEU A 146 11.48 2.33 -13.07
C LEU A 146 10.64 3.60 -13.21
N ILE A 147 10.42 4.29 -12.09
CA ILE A 147 9.63 5.52 -12.07
C ILE A 147 10.36 6.61 -12.88
N GLU A 148 11.66 6.77 -12.71
CA GLU A 148 12.46 7.76 -13.47
C GLU A 148 12.43 7.46 -14.98
N GLN A 149 12.67 6.20 -15.38
CA GLN A 149 12.57 5.79 -16.78
C GLN A 149 11.17 6.00 -17.36
N PHE A 150 10.12 5.80 -16.55
CA PHE A 150 8.76 6.09 -16.97
C PHE A 150 8.51 7.59 -17.16
N VAL A 151 8.89 8.43 -16.19
CA VAL A 151 8.78 9.90 -16.27
C VAL A 151 9.48 10.43 -17.52
N ASP A 152 10.61 9.84 -17.90
CA ASP A 152 11.38 10.25 -19.07
C ASP A 152 10.74 9.80 -20.40
N SER A 153 10.02 8.68 -20.41
CA SER A 153 9.38 8.10 -21.61
C SER A 153 7.92 8.51 -21.80
N VAL A 154 7.26 9.04 -20.77
CA VAL A 154 5.84 9.37 -20.79
C VAL A 154 5.52 10.53 -21.74
N ASN A 155 4.39 10.41 -22.43
CA ASN A 155 3.92 11.39 -23.40
C ASN A 155 2.42 11.69 -23.25
N THR A 156 1.92 12.66 -24.01
CA THR A 156 0.53 13.14 -23.93
C THR A 156 -0.47 12.35 -24.80
N LYS A 157 -0.04 11.29 -25.50
CA LYS A 157 -0.88 10.57 -26.46
C LYS A 157 -1.89 9.61 -25.80
N ALA A 158 -1.65 9.20 -24.56
CA ALA A 158 -2.48 8.27 -23.82
C ALA A 158 -2.58 8.67 -22.34
N LYS A 159 -3.51 8.06 -21.60
CA LYS A 159 -3.61 8.25 -20.14
C LYS A 159 -2.33 7.75 -19.45
N VAL A 160 -1.90 8.44 -18.40
CA VAL A 160 -0.68 8.11 -17.66
C VAL A 160 -0.77 6.71 -17.05
N ASP A 161 -1.91 6.35 -16.45
CA ASP A 161 -2.12 5.01 -15.88
C ASP A 161 -1.94 3.90 -16.91
N ALA A 162 -2.51 4.08 -18.12
CA ALA A 162 -2.39 3.08 -19.18
C ALA A 162 -0.95 2.96 -19.70
N GLN A 163 -0.23 4.08 -19.80
CA GLN A 163 1.19 4.07 -20.17
C GLN A 163 2.04 3.41 -19.07
N TRP A 164 1.74 3.66 -17.79
CA TRP A 164 2.43 3.06 -16.66
C TRP A 164 2.26 1.55 -16.65
N GLN A 165 1.02 1.06 -16.78
CA GLN A 165 0.72 -0.37 -16.82
C GLN A 165 1.45 -1.07 -17.97
N ALA A 166 1.43 -0.48 -19.17
CA ALA A 166 2.15 -1.02 -20.33
C ALA A 166 3.68 -1.01 -20.13
N PHE A 167 4.22 0.07 -19.55
CA PHE A 167 5.64 0.21 -19.25
C PHE A 167 6.10 -0.83 -18.22
N VAL A 168 5.37 -0.95 -17.09
CA VAL A 168 5.65 -1.93 -16.03
C VAL A 168 5.56 -3.36 -16.56
N ALA A 169 4.53 -3.68 -17.35
CA ALA A 169 4.39 -5.02 -17.95
C ALA A 169 5.60 -5.37 -18.84
N THR A 170 6.05 -4.41 -19.67
CA THR A 170 7.21 -4.57 -20.54
C THR A 170 8.49 -4.77 -19.72
N LYS A 171 8.76 -3.90 -18.74
CA LYS A 171 9.97 -3.98 -17.89
C LYS A 171 9.99 -5.23 -17.02
N LYS A 172 8.84 -5.63 -16.49
CA LYS A 172 8.67 -6.88 -15.73
C LYS A 172 9.04 -8.10 -16.58
N ALA A 173 8.58 -8.15 -17.83
CA ALA A 173 8.91 -9.24 -18.74
C ALA A 173 10.41 -9.24 -19.11
N GLU A 174 10.98 -8.09 -19.50
CA GLU A 174 12.41 -7.95 -19.83
C GLU A 174 13.32 -8.40 -18.68
N GLU A 175 13.00 -7.98 -17.45
CA GLU A 175 13.80 -8.31 -16.27
C GLU A 175 13.67 -9.77 -15.86
N LEU A 176 12.48 -10.37 -15.97
CA LEU A 176 12.30 -11.80 -15.72
C LEU A 176 13.08 -12.66 -16.72
N GLU A 177 13.02 -12.33 -18.01
CA GLU A 177 13.77 -13.05 -19.05
C GLU A 177 15.28 -12.94 -18.82
N ARG A 178 15.76 -11.78 -18.34
CA ARG A 178 17.16 -11.62 -17.95
C ARG A 178 17.54 -12.57 -16.81
N ILE A 179 16.74 -12.66 -15.74
CA ILE A 179 16.99 -13.59 -14.63
C ILE A 179 16.99 -15.05 -15.12
N ILE A 180 16.00 -15.43 -15.94
CA ILE A 180 15.90 -16.78 -16.52
C ILE A 180 17.18 -17.13 -17.31
N THR A 181 17.67 -16.19 -18.12
CA THR A 181 18.83 -16.39 -18.97
C THR A 181 20.13 -16.44 -18.15
N GLU A 182 20.36 -15.48 -17.25
CA GLU A 182 21.54 -15.42 -16.40
C GLU A 182 21.69 -16.64 -15.49
N GLU A 183 20.57 -17.11 -14.92
CA GLU A 183 20.56 -18.23 -13.99
C GLU A 183 20.39 -19.59 -14.68
N ASN A 184 20.18 -19.60 -15.99
CA ASN A 184 19.88 -20.78 -16.82
C ASN A 184 18.70 -21.59 -16.27
N LEU A 185 17.60 -20.89 -16.00
CA LEU A 185 16.37 -21.48 -15.46
C LEU A 185 15.53 -22.11 -16.56
N ASN A 186 14.66 -23.04 -16.18
CA ASN A 186 13.58 -23.47 -17.07
C ASN A 186 12.59 -22.31 -17.26
N ALA A 187 12.51 -21.75 -18.46
CA ALA A 187 11.73 -20.55 -18.74
C ALA A 187 10.24 -20.70 -18.45
N GLU A 188 9.61 -21.78 -18.90
CA GLU A 188 8.18 -22.02 -18.71
C GLU A 188 7.84 -22.21 -17.22
N ALA A 189 8.64 -23.03 -16.53
CA ALA A 189 8.45 -23.27 -15.10
C ALA A 189 8.71 -22.00 -14.27
N ALA A 190 9.70 -21.18 -14.64
CA ALA A 190 10.02 -19.93 -13.96
C ALA A 190 8.90 -18.88 -14.13
N ARG A 191 8.34 -18.73 -15.33
CA ARG A 191 7.19 -17.83 -15.57
C ARG A 191 5.99 -18.27 -14.73
N ASN A 192 5.62 -19.56 -14.79
CA ASN A 192 4.54 -20.11 -13.96
C ASN A 192 4.79 -19.93 -12.45
N PHE A 193 6.04 -20.10 -12.01
CA PHE A 193 6.41 -19.92 -10.60
C PHE A 193 6.20 -18.47 -10.15
N ILE A 194 6.63 -17.51 -10.97
CA ILE A 194 6.44 -16.08 -10.71
C ILE A 194 4.97 -15.68 -10.76
N ASP A 195 4.20 -16.15 -11.74
CA ASP A 195 2.78 -15.83 -11.85
C ASP A 195 1.99 -16.30 -10.62
N ASN A 196 2.28 -17.51 -10.14
CA ASN A 196 1.71 -18.01 -8.89
C ASN A 196 2.15 -17.13 -7.70
N ALA A 197 3.41 -16.71 -7.62
CA ALA A 197 3.88 -15.85 -6.54
C ALA A 197 3.16 -14.48 -6.52
N PHE A 198 2.93 -13.86 -7.68
CA PHE A 198 2.16 -12.62 -7.79
C PHE A 198 0.69 -12.81 -7.41
N ARG A 199 0.08 -13.93 -7.79
CA ARG A 199 -1.29 -14.27 -7.39
C ARG A 199 -1.40 -14.51 -5.88
N ASP A 200 -0.43 -15.23 -5.32
CA ASP A 200 -0.46 -15.70 -3.93
C ASP A 200 0.14 -14.67 -2.94
N GLY A 201 0.69 -13.56 -3.46
CA GLY A 201 1.20 -12.45 -2.65
C GLY A 201 2.59 -12.68 -2.05
N GLY A 202 3.35 -13.65 -2.54
CA GLY A 202 4.71 -13.90 -2.05
C GLY A 202 5.45 -15.02 -2.77
N ILE A 203 6.78 -15.00 -2.68
CA ILE A 203 7.64 -16.05 -3.24
C ILE A 203 7.66 -17.26 -2.31
N PRO A 204 7.26 -18.46 -2.76
CA PRO A 204 7.32 -19.66 -1.94
C PRO A 204 8.77 -20.08 -1.70
N THR A 205 9.23 -19.92 -0.45
CA THR A 205 10.60 -20.27 -0.02
C THR A 205 10.73 -21.73 0.41
N THR A 206 9.62 -22.37 0.74
CA THR A 206 9.54 -23.77 1.18
C THR A 206 8.98 -24.69 0.09
N GLY A 207 9.32 -25.97 0.16
CA GLY A 207 8.82 -26.99 -0.76
C GLY A 207 9.67 -27.19 -2.02
N THR A 208 9.11 -27.91 -2.99
CA THR A 208 9.79 -28.40 -4.21
C THR A 208 9.45 -27.60 -5.47
N ALA A 209 8.65 -26.53 -5.36
CA ALA A 209 8.30 -25.70 -6.51
C ALA A 209 9.55 -25.10 -7.18
N ILE A 210 10.45 -24.55 -6.36
CA ILE A 210 11.73 -23.97 -6.81
C ILE A 210 12.66 -25.02 -7.46
N THR A 211 12.58 -26.29 -7.06
CA THR A 211 13.45 -27.31 -7.68
C THR A 211 13.05 -27.64 -9.11
N LYS A 212 11.83 -27.29 -9.54
CA LYS A 212 11.36 -27.47 -10.93
C LYS A 212 11.90 -26.39 -11.87
N ILE A 213 12.29 -25.23 -11.34
CA ILE A 213 12.79 -24.11 -12.15
C ILE A 213 14.31 -24.14 -12.32
N LEU A 214 15.01 -24.80 -11.39
CA LEU A 214 16.47 -24.88 -11.40
C LEU A 214 16.98 -25.82 -12.50
N PRO A 215 18.17 -25.53 -13.07
CA PRO A 215 18.80 -26.44 -14.02
C PRO A 215 19.12 -27.80 -13.36
N PRO A 216 19.17 -28.88 -14.16
CA PRO A 216 19.49 -30.21 -13.65
C PRO A 216 20.89 -30.23 -13.04
N VAL A 217 21.02 -30.81 -11.85
CA VAL A 217 22.31 -30.97 -11.17
C VAL A 217 22.85 -32.38 -11.31
N SER A 218 24.17 -32.48 -11.51
CA SER A 218 24.89 -33.74 -11.46
C SER A 218 24.89 -34.28 -10.03
N ARG A 219 24.38 -35.51 -9.87
CA ARG A 219 24.30 -36.22 -8.58
C ARG A 219 25.66 -36.61 -7.97
N PHE A 220 26.74 -36.45 -8.74
CA PHE A 220 28.07 -36.92 -8.39
C PHE A 220 29.03 -35.81 -7.92
N ASN A 221 28.55 -34.56 -7.84
CA ASN A 221 29.37 -33.47 -7.33
C ASN A 221 29.15 -33.28 -5.82
N LYS A 222 30.20 -33.47 -5.01
CA LYS A 222 30.18 -33.39 -3.52
C LYS A 222 29.99 -31.96 -2.96
N SER A 223 29.76 -30.96 -3.81
CA SER A 223 29.71 -29.56 -3.41
C SER A 223 28.29 -29.11 -3.05
N ASN A 224 28.16 -28.30 -2.00
CA ASN A 224 26.96 -27.53 -1.60
C ASN A 224 26.46 -26.52 -2.67
N SER A 225 26.98 -26.59 -3.90
CA SER A 225 26.68 -25.71 -5.02
C SER A 225 25.19 -25.63 -5.37
N HIS A 226 24.43 -26.73 -5.28
CA HIS A 226 23.00 -26.71 -5.59
C HIS A 226 22.18 -25.92 -4.57
N ALA A 227 22.48 -26.08 -3.27
CA ALA A 227 21.83 -25.31 -2.21
C ALA A 227 22.15 -23.82 -2.33
N ALA A 228 23.41 -23.48 -2.64
CA ALA A 228 23.81 -22.10 -2.88
C ALA A 228 23.10 -21.49 -4.10
N LYS A 229 23.07 -22.19 -5.24
CA LYS A 229 22.37 -21.75 -6.46
C LYS A 229 20.87 -21.56 -6.21
N LYS A 230 20.24 -22.49 -5.48
CA LYS A 230 18.84 -22.36 -5.06
C LYS A 230 18.62 -21.07 -4.28
N GLN A 231 19.48 -20.77 -3.31
CA GLN A 231 19.36 -19.55 -2.51
C GLN A 231 19.54 -18.30 -3.38
N THR A 232 20.57 -18.25 -4.23
CA THR A 232 20.81 -17.13 -5.14
C THR A 232 19.61 -16.85 -6.06
N VAL A 233 19.01 -17.89 -6.63
CA VAL A 233 17.82 -17.76 -7.47
C VAL A 233 16.62 -17.27 -6.67
N LEU A 234 16.41 -17.78 -5.45
CA LEU A 234 15.35 -17.30 -4.56
C LEU A 234 15.53 -15.82 -4.22
N ASP A 235 16.74 -15.39 -3.90
CA ASP A 235 17.04 -13.99 -3.56
C ASP A 235 16.77 -13.07 -4.76
N LYS A 236 17.18 -13.47 -5.98
CA LYS A 236 16.90 -12.73 -7.21
C LYS A 236 15.40 -12.63 -7.50
N LEU A 237 14.66 -13.74 -7.37
CA LEU A 237 13.22 -13.75 -7.63
C LEU A 237 12.43 -13.02 -6.53
N ALA A 238 12.89 -13.03 -5.29
CA ALA A 238 12.34 -12.23 -4.20
C ALA A 238 12.54 -10.73 -4.45
N ALA A 239 13.76 -10.32 -4.82
CA ALA A 239 14.03 -8.93 -5.18
C ALA A 239 13.19 -8.47 -6.39
N PHE A 240 13.04 -9.33 -7.39
CA PHE A 240 12.15 -9.11 -8.53
C PHE A 240 10.69 -8.95 -8.09
N PHE A 241 10.20 -9.84 -7.24
CA PHE A 241 8.83 -9.78 -6.71
C PHE A 241 8.59 -8.46 -5.97
N GLU A 242 9.40 -8.13 -4.97
CA GLU A 242 9.27 -6.89 -4.18
C GLU A 242 9.31 -5.63 -5.05
N ARG A 243 10.13 -5.66 -6.11
CA ARG A 243 10.26 -4.56 -7.06
C ARG A 243 9.00 -4.32 -7.87
N TYR A 244 8.32 -5.36 -8.34
CA TYR A 244 7.12 -5.24 -9.18
C TYR A 244 5.80 -5.43 -8.41
N PHE A 245 5.84 -5.83 -7.15
CA PHE A 245 4.65 -6.00 -6.33
C PHE A 245 3.96 -4.64 -6.10
N GLY A 246 2.63 -4.63 -6.24
CA GLY A 246 1.80 -3.43 -6.11
C GLY A 246 2.00 -2.37 -7.20
N LEU A 247 2.64 -2.70 -8.34
CA LEU A 247 2.78 -1.78 -9.47
C LEU A 247 1.73 -1.97 -10.58
N ALA A 248 0.95 -3.03 -10.51
CA ALA A 248 -0.08 -3.41 -11.48
C ALA A 248 -1.47 -3.30 -10.84
#